data_AF-A0A1V4WRY7-F1
#
_entry.id   AF-A0A1V4WRY7-F1
#
_cell.length_a   1.000
_cell.length_b   1.000
_cell.length_c   1.000
_cell.angle_alpha   90.00
_cell.angle_beta   90.00
_cell.angle_gamma   90.00
#
_symmetry.space_group_name_H-M   'P 1'
#
loop_
_entity.id
_entity.type
_entity.pdbx_description
1 polymer ?
#
loop_
_entity_poly.entity_id
_entity_poly.type
_entity_poly.pdbx_seq_one_letter_code
_entity_poly.pdbx_strand_id
1 'polypeptide(L)'
;MVRYGSPQTVLPRLGQGSFRVMVTDAYQRRCAVTQERTLPALEASHIKPYSDNGPHKIENGILLRSDIHRLFDNGYVTITTDLTFEVSNRIKEEFENGRDYYALNGRRILVPRNSIFRPSPEFITWHNENKYLG
;
A
#
# COMPACT_ATOMS: atom_id res chain seq x y z
N MET A 1 -10.99 -25.41 -26.22
CA MET A 1 -11.90 -25.76 -25.11
C MET A 1 -11.45 -25.00 -23.87
N VAL A 2 -12.32 -24.15 -23.30
CA VAL A 2 -12.03 -23.44 -22.05
C VAL A 2 -12.19 -24.43 -20.89
N ARG A 3 -11.17 -24.59 -20.06
CA ARG A 3 -11.23 -25.42 -18.85
C ARG A 3 -11.59 -24.52 -17.67
N TYR A 4 -12.75 -24.76 -17.06
CA TYR A 4 -13.14 -24.12 -15.80
C TYR A 4 -12.92 -25.10 -14.65
N GLY A 5 -12.40 -24.60 -13.53
CA GLY A 5 -12.42 -25.33 -12.26
C GLY A 5 -13.80 -25.24 -11.58
N SER A 6 -13.97 -25.93 -10.46
CA SER A 6 -15.20 -25.82 -9.65
C SER A 6 -15.41 -24.39 -9.15
N PRO A 7 -16.64 -23.86 -9.16
CA PRO A 7 -16.93 -22.54 -8.64
C PRO A 7 -16.62 -22.47 -7.14
N GLN A 8 -16.00 -21.36 -6.71
CA GLN A 8 -15.77 -21.07 -5.30
C GLN A 8 -16.60 -19.86 -4.87
N THR A 9 -17.24 -19.97 -3.70
CA THR A 9 -17.96 -18.85 -3.08
C THR A 9 -16.95 -17.85 -2.51
N VAL A 10 -17.04 -16.60 -2.95
CA VAL A 10 -16.21 -15.50 -2.45
C VAL A 10 -17.10 -14.56 -1.64
N LEU A 11 -16.71 -14.25 -0.41
CA LEU A 11 -17.36 -13.23 0.43
C LEU A 11 -16.61 -11.89 0.24
N PRO A 12 -17.15 -10.95 -0.54
CA PRO A 12 -16.47 -9.68 -0.79
C PRO A 12 -16.50 -8.78 0.44
N ARG A 13 -15.41 -8.01 0.65
CA ARG A 13 -15.38 -6.91 1.63
C ARG A 13 -16.24 -5.76 1.11
N LEU A 14 -17.29 -5.42 1.85
CA LEU A 14 -18.21 -4.35 1.48
C LEU A 14 -17.47 -3.00 1.39
N GLY A 15 -17.58 -2.29 0.27
CA GLY A 15 -16.91 -1.01 0.06
C GLY A 15 -15.47 -1.09 -0.49
N GLN A 16 -14.90 -2.28 -0.69
CA GLN A 16 -13.55 -2.43 -1.26
C GLN A 16 -13.44 -1.83 -2.68
N GLY A 17 -14.47 -2.01 -3.52
CA GLY A 17 -14.48 -1.49 -4.88
C GLY A 17 -14.46 0.04 -4.93
N SER A 18 -15.33 0.70 -4.14
CA SER A 18 -15.36 2.16 -4.05
C SER A 18 -14.10 2.72 -3.41
N PHE A 19 -13.58 2.07 -2.36
CA PHE A 19 -12.29 2.43 -1.75
C PHE A 19 -11.16 2.49 -2.79
N ARG A 20 -11.01 1.43 -3.60
CA ARG A 20 -9.99 1.38 -4.65
C ARG A 20 -10.11 2.56 -5.62
N VAL A 21 -11.32 2.86 -6.08
CA VAL A 21 -11.56 3.97 -7.02
C VAL A 21 -11.20 5.31 -6.39
N MET A 22 -11.67 5.56 -5.16
CA MET A 22 -11.42 6.82 -4.44
C MET A 22 -9.94 7.07 -4.17
N VAL A 23 -9.21 6.06 -3.66
CA VAL A 23 -7.76 6.16 -3.43
C VAL A 23 -7.01 6.36 -4.74
N THR A 24 -7.39 5.64 -5.80
CA THR A 24 -6.77 5.79 -7.12
C THR A 24 -6.88 7.22 -7.66
N ASP A 25 -8.05 7.84 -7.50
CA ASP A 25 -8.30 9.20 -7.94
C ASP A 25 -7.58 10.24 -7.07
N ALA A 26 -7.59 10.06 -5.73
CA ALA A 26 -6.91 10.95 -4.78
C ALA A 26 -5.39 11.08 -5.06
N TYR A 27 -4.76 9.99 -5.52
CA TYR A 27 -3.34 9.96 -5.90
C TYR A 27 -3.10 10.32 -7.37
N GLN A 28 -4.11 10.80 -8.10
CA GLN A 28 -4.01 11.15 -9.52
C GLN A 28 -3.45 10.01 -10.38
N ARG A 29 -3.83 8.77 -10.05
CA ARG A 29 -3.42 7.54 -10.75
C ARG A 29 -1.90 7.34 -10.76
N ARG A 30 -1.23 7.68 -9.66
CA ARG A 30 0.22 7.53 -9.49
C ARG A 30 0.55 6.76 -8.23
N CYS A 31 1.49 5.82 -8.35
CA CYS A 31 2.12 5.22 -7.18
C CYS A 31 2.71 6.31 -6.27
N ALA A 32 2.41 6.24 -4.97
CA ALA A 32 2.90 7.18 -3.96
C ALA A 32 4.44 7.22 -3.92
N VAL A 33 5.10 6.06 -4.12
CA VAL A 33 6.55 5.92 -3.99
C VAL A 33 7.28 6.17 -5.31
N THR A 34 6.85 5.52 -6.39
CA THR A 34 7.58 5.51 -7.68
C THR A 34 7.02 6.49 -8.71
N GLN A 35 5.82 7.05 -8.46
CA GLN A 35 5.05 7.84 -9.43
C GLN A 35 4.69 7.11 -10.74
N GLU A 36 4.82 5.78 -10.78
CA GLU A 36 4.32 4.93 -11.86
C GLU A 36 2.83 5.21 -12.13
N ARG A 37 2.43 5.24 -13.41
CA ARG A 37 1.07 5.61 -13.87
C ARG A 37 0.33 4.50 -14.60
N THR A 38 1.00 3.38 -14.87
CA THR A 38 0.42 2.22 -15.53
C THR A 38 -0.62 1.61 -14.62
N LEU A 39 -1.88 2.04 -14.77
CA LEU A 39 -3.01 1.68 -13.89
C LEU A 39 -3.13 0.19 -13.56
N PRO A 40 -2.91 -0.76 -14.50
CA PRO A 40 -2.93 -2.19 -14.18
C PRO A 40 -1.88 -2.65 -13.17
N ALA A 41 -0.79 -1.90 -13.00
CA ALA A 41 0.27 -2.17 -12.02
C ALA A 41 0.03 -1.47 -10.67
N LEU A 42 -1.09 -0.77 -10.50
CA LEU A 42 -1.41 0.00 -9.31
C LEU A 42 -2.53 -0.63 -8.49
N GLU A 43 -2.33 -0.65 -7.18
CA GLU A 43 -3.25 -1.20 -6.19
C GLU A 43 -3.45 -0.20 -5.05
N ALA A 44 -4.70 -0.09 -4.58
CA ALA A 44 -5.01 0.70 -3.39
C ALA A 44 -4.79 -0.16 -2.16
N SER A 45 -3.73 0.14 -1.42
CA SER A 45 -3.37 -0.50 -0.16
C SER A 45 -4.07 0.19 1.00
N HIS A 46 -4.48 -0.61 1.99
CA HIS A 46 -4.90 -0.12 3.29
C HIS A 46 -3.67 0.07 4.18
N ILE A 47 -3.53 1.22 4.83
CA ILE A 47 -2.45 1.46 5.81
C ILE A 47 -2.68 0.58 7.04
N LYS A 48 -3.85 0.73 7.67
CA LYS A 48 -4.38 -0.23 8.63
C LYS A 48 -5.29 -1.22 7.87
N PRO A 49 -4.95 -2.52 7.81
CA PRO A 49 -5.72 -3.51 7.06
C PRO A 49 -7.16 -3.63 7.54
N TYR A 50 -8.07 -3.97 6.61
CA TYR A 50 -9.47 -4.23 6.92
C TYR A 50 -9.66 -5.34 7.96
N SER A 51 -8.82 -6.39 7.92
CA SER A 51 -8.83 -7.49 8.91
C SER A 51 -8.58 -7.02 10.34
N ASP A 52 -7.88 -5.90 10.50
CA ASP A 52 -7.51 -5.31 11.78
C ASP A 52 -8.43 -4.12 12.13
N ASN A 53 -9.64 -4.08 11.56
CA ASN A 53 -10.62 -3.00 11.69
C ASN A 53 -10.19 -1.66 11.07
N GLY A 54 -9.39 -1.70 10.00
CA GLY A 54 -9.07 -0.54 9.17
C GLY A 54 -10.26 -0.12 8.29
N PRO A 55 -10.66 1.17 8.29
CA PRO A 55 -11.83 1.61 7.55
C PRO A 55 -11.52 1.83 6.05
N HIS A 56 -12.55 1.75 5.20
CA HIS A 56 -12.49 2.09 3.77
C HIS A 56 -12.50 3.62 3.55
N LYS A 57 -11.51 4.33 4.09
CA LYS A 57 -11.36 5.79 3.96
C LYS A 57 -10.08 6.16 3.23
N ILE A 58 -10.08 7.29 2.53
CA ILE A 58 -8.96 7.70 1.68
C ILE A 58 -7.71 7.97 2.53
N GLU A 59 -7.86 8.55 3.72
CA GLU A 59 -6.76 8.78 4.67
C GLU A 59 -6.18 7.48 5.26
N ASN A 60 -6.85 6.33 5.09
CA ASN A 60 -6.34 4.99 5.37
C ASN A 60 -5.83 4.28 4.10
N GLY A 61 -5.68 5.02 3.00
CA GLY A 61 -5.38 4.47 1.68
C GLY A 61 -4.12 5.05 1.05
N ILE A 62 -3.33 4.18 0.43
CA ILE A 62 -2.15 4.57 -0.34
C ILE A 62 -2.17 3.83 -1.67
N LEU A 63 -2.02 4.57 -2.77
CA LEU A 63 -1.89 3.96 -4.09
C LEU A 63 -0.45 3.53 -4.32
N LEU A 64 -0.21 2.24 -4.48
CA LEU A 64 1.12 1.66 -4.61
C LEU A 64 1.23 0.82 -5.87
N ARG A 65 2.47 0.63 -6.34
CA ARG A 65 2.76 -0.42 -7.33
C ARG A 65 2.51 -1.79 -6.68
N SER A 66 1.98 -2.76 -7.42
CA SER A 66 1.54 -4.06 -6.92
C SER A 66 2.59 -4.85 -6.12
N ASP A 67 3.87 -4.70 -6.45
CA ASP A 67 5.00 -5.30 -5.71
C ASP A 67 5.26 -4.58 -4.37
N ILE A 68 5.31 -3.24 -4.38
CA ILE A 68 5.47 -2.40 -3.18
C ILE A 68 4.27 -2.60 -2.24
N HIS A 69 3.06 -2.70 -2.77
CA HIS A 69 1.87 -3.03 -1.99
C HIS A 69 2.04 -4.35 -1.23
N ARG A 70 2.48 -5.42 -1.91
CA ARG A 70 2.72 -6.71 -1.27
C ARG A 70 3.80 -6.61 -0.19
N LEU A 71 4.89 -5.87 -0.44
CA LEU A 71 5.93 -5.67 0.57
C LEU A 71 5.43 -4.87 1.77
N PHE A 72 4.57 -3.88 1.54
CA PHE A 72 3.97 -3.04 2.58
C PHE A 72 3.05 -3.88 3.47
N ASP A 73 2.13 -4.64 2.87
CA ASP A 73 1.21 -5.54 3.59
C ASP A 73 1.94 -6.61 4.41
N ASN A 74 3.11 -7.06 3.95
CA ASN A 74 3.96 -8.03 4.65
C ASN A 74 5.00 -7.37 5.58
N GLY A 75 4.98 -6.04 5.73
CA GLY A 75 5.83 -5.32 6.68
C GLY A 75 7.28 -5.11 6.25
N TYR A 76 7.68 -5.50 5.04
CA TYR A 76 9.04 -5.30 4.55
C TYR A 76 9.35 -3.86 4.15
N VAL A 77 8.32 -3.04 3.94
CA VAL A 77 8.45 -1.60 3.71
C VAL A 77 7.38 -0.87 4.49
N THR A 78 7.61 0.39 4.80
CA THR A 78 6.60 1.24 5.42
C THR A 78 6.71 2.69 4.95
N ILE A 79 5.82 3.53 5.48
CA ILE A 79 5.87 4.96 5.37
C ILE A 79 5.93 5.52 6.79
N THR A 80 6.84 6.44 7.05
CA THR A 80 6.98 7.12 8.33
C THR A 80 5.91 8.21 8.51
N THR A 81 5.73 8.68 9.74
CA THR A 81 4.79 9.78 10.04
C THR A 81 5.20 11.09 9.38
N ASP A 82 6.46 11.25 8.99
CA ASP A 82 6.94 12.36 8.16
C ASP A 82 6.79 12.09 6.65
N LEU A 83 6.06 11.06 6.23
CA LEU A 83 5.74 10.73 4.84
C LEU A 83 6.99 10.36 4.01
N THR A 84 7.92 9.65 4.63
CA THR A 84 9.12 9.09 4.01
C THR A 84 8.95 7.57 3.85
N PHE A 85 9.35 7.04 2.70
CA PHE A 85 9.34 5.60 2.44
C PHE A 85 10.56 4.92 3.07
N GLU A 86 10.34 3.87 3.84
CA GLU A 86 11.38 3.10 4.52
C GLU A 86 11.33 1.62 4.11
N VAL A 87 12.51 1.02 4.01
CA VAL A 87 12.70 -0.37 3.59
C VAL A 87 13.42 -1.11 4.69
N SER A 88 12.79 -2.18 5.19
CA SER A 88 13.36 -3.02 6.23
C SER A 88 14.64 -3.71 5.73
N ASN A 89 15.62 -3.86 6.64
CA ASN A 89 16.82 -4.66 6.40
C ASN A 89 16.51 -6.17 6.19
N ARG A 90 15.32 -6.63 6.60
CA ARG A 90 14.92 -8.04 6.45
C ARG A 90 14.85 -8.50 5.01
N ILE A 91 14.58 -7.62 4.05
CA ILE A 91 14.60 -8.01 2.62
C ILE A 91 15.98 -8.56 2.26
N LYS A 92 17.05 -7.90 2.71
CA LYS A 92 18.41 -8.34 2.48
C LYS A 92 18.77 -9.56 3.32
N GLU A 93 18.36 -9.60 4.57
CA GLU A 93 18.69 -10.69 5.50
C GLU A 93 18.01 -12.01 5.14
N GLU A 94 16.76 -11.98 4.68
CA GLU A 94 15.98 -13.19 4.39
C GLU A 94 16.11 -13.66 2.93
N PHE A 95 16.40 -12.76 1.99
CA PHE A 95 16.38 -13.08 0.54
C PHE A 95 17.66 -12.73 -0.21
N GLU A 96 18.67 -12.17 0.46
CA GLU A 96 19.92 -11.68 -0.16
C GLU A 96 19.66 -10.73 -1.36
N ASN A 97 18.55 -9.98 -1.31
CA ASN A 97 18.06 -9.18 -2.43
C ASN A 97 17.53 -7.81 -1.96
N GLY A 98 16.79 -7.10 -2.81
CA GLY A 98 16.09 -5.85 -2.50
C GLY A 98 16.73 -4.59 -3.04
N ARG A 99 17.77 -4.71 -3.90
CA ARG A 99 18.52 -3.55 -4.44
C ARG A 99 17.62 -2.46 -5.01
N ASP A 100 16.60 -2.85 -5.77
CA ASP A 100 15.66 -1.91 -6.40
C ASP A 100 14.78 -1.20 -5.38
N TYR A 101 14.43 -1.86 -4.28
CA TYR A 101 13.64 -1.26 -3.20
C TYR A 101 14.51 -0.34 -2.33
N TYR A 102 15.74 -0.73 -2.00
CA TYR A 102 16.66 0.14 -1.25
C TYR A 102 16.99 1.44 -2.00
N ALA A 103 16.97 1.45 -3.34
CA ALA A 103 17.08 2.68 -4.14
C ALA A 103 15.90 3.66 -3.98
N LEU A 104 14.79 3.19 -3.38
CA LEU A 104 13.62 3.99 -3.01
C LEU A 104 13.62 4.42 -1.55
N ASN A 105 14.47 3.82 -0.71
CA ASN A 105 14.55 4.13 0.73
C ASN A 105 14.88 5.61 0.97
N GLY A 106 14.20 6.23 1.93
CA GLY A 106 14.36 7.64 2.28
C GLY A 106 13.66 8.62 1.32
N ARG A 107 12.93 8.13 0.30
CA ARG A 107 12.17 9.01 -0.60
C ARG A 107 10.92 9.56 0.09
N ARG A 108 10.67 10.85 -0.06
CA ARG A 108 9.35 11.43 0.27
C ARG A 108 8.30 10.89 -0.70
N ILE A 109 7.18 10.44 -0.16
CA ILE A 109 6.08 9.93 -0.99
C ILE A 109 5.28 11.09 -1.58
N LEU A 110 4.69 10.85 -2.75
CA LEU A 110 3.58 11.65 -3.25
C LEU A 110 2.37 11.44 -2.33
N VAL A 111 1.72 12.53 -1.93
CA VAL A 111 0.46 12.51 -1.18
C VAL A 111 -0.64 13.22 -1.95
N PRO A 112 -1.92 12.93 -1.65
CA PRO A 112 -3.05 13.65 -2.23
C PRO A 112 -2.94 15.17 -2.04
N ARG A 113 -3.39 15.90 -3.07
CA ARG A 113 -3.39 17.37 -3.07
C ARG A 113 -4.27 17.95 -1.96
N ASN A 114 -5.43 17.34 -1.76
CA ASN A 114 -6.32 17.71 -0.67
C ASN A 114 -5.78 17.14 0.65
N SER A 115 -5.55 18.01 1.63
CA SER A 115 -4.97 17.65 2.92
C SER A 115 -5.80 16.64 3.70
N ILE A 116 -7.14 16.68 3.58
CA ILE A 116 -8.05 15.76 4.26
C ILE A 116 -7.93 14.30 3.77
N PHE A 117 -7.35 14.11 2.58
CA PHE A 117 -7.16 12.79 1.96
C PHE A 117 -5.75 12.24 2.17
N ARG A 118 -4.87 12.99 2.84
CA ARG A 118 -3.51 12.52 3.12
C ARG A 118 -3.55 11.34 4.10
N PRO A 119 -2.58 10.42 4.01
CA PRO A 119 -2.41 9.36 5.01
C PRO A 119 -2.50 9.91 6.44
N SER A 120 -3.39 9.34 7.25
CA SER A 120 -3.51 9.73 8.65
C SER A 120 -2.27 9.29 9.42
N PRO A 121 -1.65 10.16 10.24
CA PRO A 121 -0.56 9.76 11.13
C PRO A 121 -0.93 8.59 12.04
N GLU A 122 -2.19 8.51 12.49
CA GLU A 122 -2.64 7.42 13.37
C GLU A 122 -2.58 6.05 12.68
N PHE A 123 -2.98 5.96 11.41
CA PHE A 123 -2.90 4.70 10.67
C PHE A 123 -1.46 4.35 10.34
N ILE A 124 -0.63 5.34 10.01
CA ILE A 124 0.81 5.14 9.77
C ILE A 124 1.48 4.59 11.04
N THR A 125 1.27 5.25 12.19
CA THR A 125 1.81 4.79 13.47
C THR A 125 1.36 3.36 13.76
N TRP A 126 0.07 3.05 13.58
CA TRP A 126 -0.43 1.69 13.75
C TRP A 126 0.31 0.69 12.85
N HIS A 127 0.52 1.00 11.57
CA HIS A 127 1.24 0.10 10.65
C HIS A 127 2.70 -0.10 11.09
N ASN A 128 3.37 0.98 11.47
CA ASN A 128 4.76 0.95 11.92
C ASN A 128 4.94 0.12 13.20
N GLU A 129 3.97 0.14 14.11
CA GLU A 129 4.02 -0.60 15.38
C GLU A 129 3.56 -2.06 15.24
N ASN A 130 2.68 -2.38 14.29
CA ASN A 130 1.99 -3.68 14.26
C ASN A 130 2.32 -4.55 13.04
N LYS A 131 2.88 -3.98 11.97
CA LYS A 131 3.17 -4.69 10.72
C LYS A 131 4.62 -4.57 10.30
N TYR A 132 5.19 -3.38 10.39
CA TYR A 132 6.52 -3.10 9.87
C TYR A 132 7.61 -3.94 10.56
N LEU A 133 8.56 -4.42 9.77
CA LEU A 133 9.60 -5.36 10.17
C LEU A 133 11.00 -4.71 10.24
N GLY A 134 11.16 -3.45 10.68
CA GLY A 134 12.51 -2.94 11.01
C GLY A 134 12.69 -1.44 10.95
#